data_AF-A0A937SQV1-F1
#
_entry.id   AF-A0A937SQV1-F1
#
_cell.length_a   1.000
_cell.length_b   1.000
_cell.length_c   1.000
_cell.angle_alpha   90.00
_cell.angle_beta   90.00
_cell.angle_gamma   90.00
#
_symmetry.space_group_name_H-M   'P 1'
#
loop_
_entity.id
_entity.type
_entity.pdbx_description
1 polymer ?
#
loop_
_entity_poly.entity_id
_entity_poly.type
_entity_poly.pdbx_seq_one_letter_code
_entity_poly.pdbx_strand_id
1 'polypeptide(L)'
;VGATLTLTASTNLGGTAIEIRSQEGAVGTANDIIASDSSMNLSYTTVYGGISTINVDTGADGGAVDLTVNASTSFAALTINGGSGADETISSANGLNLTDVTLANIATVNIDTANVGTDTLIIDTGTNLSTAAITGSGDDQIVFNETGTYSFANNAVTGVATLTFNGTGANSLTVNQADITGGVTTITGNTGTDTITTAETSLNLSSVTTLTSIDNITTTNTTGTAFTGTAGNDIFTGISGVDTFIGGAGADVLTGGTGVDTFTYTTVTDSMIGSLDTILDFVAGGSGDKIDTNIIGTKAVIGNQSTGDTLANLSLATLNTLANSTNGTLSAGGTILSGGSANTEVMQLTTSDSNIIWAIDVDGSGVFDASDTIIDVTGLTGTINTADFV
;
A
#
# COMPACT_ATOMS: atom_id res chain seq x y z
N VAL A 1 15.94 -42.79 -1.14
CA VAL A 1 17.23 -42.08 -1.18
C VAL A 1 17.73 -41.97 -2.62
N GLY A 2 17.72 -40.78 -3.21
CA GLY A 2 18.23 -40.52 -4.56
C GLY A 2 17.36 -41.06 -5.69
N ALA A 3 16.04 -41.17 -5.47
CA ALA A 3 15.11 -41.64 -6.49
C ALA A 3 14.47 -40.44 -7.20
N THR A 4 14.52 -40.45 -8.53
CA THR A 4 13.80 -39.49 -9.39
C THR A 4 12.45 -40.07 -9.78
N LEU A 5 11.37 -39.33 -9.55
CA LEU A 5 10.05 -39.65 -10.09
C LEU A 5 9.87 -38.86 -11.39
N THR A 6 10.00 -39.55 -12.53
CA THR A 6 9.71 -38.95 -13.84
C THR A 6 8.24 -39.16 -14.16
N LEU A 7 7.51 -38.05 -14.31
CA LEU A 7 6.13 -38.06 -14.79
C LEU A 7 6.16 -37.72 -16.29
N THR A 8 5.75 -38.67 -17.14
CA THR A 8 5.71 -38.48 -18.61
C THR A 8 4.35 -37.95 -19.07
N ALA A 9 4.28 -37.49 -20.32
CA ALA A 9 3.08 -37.05 -21.05
C ALA A 9 1.75 -37.61 -20.53
N SER A 10 0.77 -36.72 -20.30
CA SER A 10 -0.60 -37.07 -19.87
C SER A 10 -0.75 -37.66 -18.46
N THR A 11 0.26 -37.53 -17.59
CA THR A 11 0.13 -37.97 -16.18
C THR A 11 -0.82 -37.02 -15.44
N ASN A 12 -2.10 -37.36 -15.44
CA ASN A 12 -3.12 -36.72 -14.63
C ASN A 12 -3.24 -37.46 -13.29
N LEU A 13 -2.59 -36.93 -12.25
CA LEU A 13 -2.78 -37.38 -10.87
C LEU A 13 -4.06 -36.78 -10.24
N GLY A 14 -4.71 -35.83 -10.92
CA GLY A 14 -5.90 -35.10 -10.49
C GLY A 14 -7.18 -35.95 -10.60
N GLY A 15 -7.46 -36.74 -9.57
CA GLY A 15 -8.72 -37.47 -9.43
C GLY A 15 -8.92 -38.17 -8.08
N THR A 16 -7.84 -38.41 -7.34
CA THR A 16 -7.84 -38.96 -5.98
C THR A 16 -6.69 -38.33 -5.20
N ALA A 17 -6.78 -38.21 -3.87
CA ALA A 17 -5.67 -37.72 -3.05
C ALA A 17 -4.45 -38.65 -3.25
N ILE A 18 -3.43 -38.17 -3.95
CA ILE A 18 -2.19 -38.91 -4.22
C ILE A 18 -1.10 -38.32 -3.33
N GLU A 19 -0.41 -39.19 -2.59
CA GLU A 19 0.69 -38.78 -1.74
C GLU A 19 2.01 -39.17 -2.38
N ILE A 20 2.86 -38.18 -2.67
CA ILE A 20 4.24 -38.43 -3.09
C ILE A 20 5.12 -38.34 -1.86
N ARG A 21 5.67 -39.48 -1.44
CA ARG A 21 6.56 -39.62 -0.28
C ARG A 21 7.89 -40.22 -0.74
N SER A 22 8.99 -39.68 -0.25
CA SER A 22 10.29 -40.35 -0.33
C SER A 22 10.50 -41.24 0.90
N GLN A 23 10.90 -42.51 0.71
CA GLN A 23 11.30 -43.39 1.80
C GLN A 23 12.70 -42.98 2.30
N GLU A 24 12.67 -42.18 3.36
CA GLU A 24 13.62 -42.08 4.50
C GLU A 24 14.93 -41.26 4.36
N GLY A 25 15.22 -40.52 5.44
CA GLY A 25 16.57 -40.33 5.99
C GLY A 25 17.37 -39.10 5.53
N ALA A 26 17.37 -38.05 6.35
CA ALA A 26 18.19 -36.84 6.26
C ALA A 26 17.81 -35.80 5.18
N VAL A 27 17.65 -34.56 5.66
CA VAL A 27 17.60 -33.34 4.84
C VAL A 27 18.87 -33.28 3.97
N GLY A 28 18.74 -33.24 2.64
CA GLY A 28 19.86 -32.95 1.74
C GLY A 28 20.31 -34.02 0.73
N THR A 29 19.60 -35.15 0.53
CA THR A 29 19.80 -36.00 -0.65
C THR A 29 18.62 -35.86 -1.62
N ALA A 30 18.84 -35.20 -2.75
CA ALA A 30 17.85 -34.83 -3.76
C ALA A 30 16.95 -36.02 -4.17
N ASN A 31 15.67 -35.94 -3.80
CA ASN A 31 14.60 -36.71 -4.44
C ASN A 31 13.81 -35.68 -5.25
N ASP A 32 13.84 -35.82 -6.57
CA ASP A 32 13.36 -34.81 -7.51
C ASP A 32 12.13 -35.34 -8.26
N ILE A 33 11.12 -34.48 -8.43
CA ILE A 33 10.05 -34.69 -9.41
C ILE A 33 10.48 -33.99 -10.70
N ILE A 34 10.45 -34.70 -11.82
CA ILE A 34 10.82 -34.13 -13.12
C ILE A 34 9.65 -34.28 -14.08
N ALA A 35 9.21 -33.17 -14.67
CA ALA A 35 8.46 -33.17 -15.91
C ALA A 35 9.41 -33.09 -17.11
N SER A 36 9.06 -33.82 -18.15
CA SER A 36 9.81 -33.89 -19.40
C SER A 36 8.94 -33.57 -20.61
N ASP A 37 7.77 -32.95 -20.41
CA ASP A 37 6.77 -32.71 -21.46
C ASP A 37 5.89 -31.49 -21.10
N SER A 38 5.19 -30.97 -22.10
CA SER A 38 4.38 -29.74 -22.19
C SER A 38 3.41 -29.36 -21.05
N SER A 39 3.08 -30.25 -20.09
CA SER A 39 2.36 -29.86 -18.86
C SER A 39 2.48 -30.92 -17.74
N MET A 40 2.51 -30.48 -16.48
CA MET A 40 2.40 -31.32 -15.28
C MET A 40 1.15 -30.93 -14.47
N ASN A 41 0.34 -31.91 -14.06
CA ASN A 41 -0.80 -31.66 -13.17
C ASN A 41 -0.64 -32.42 -11.85
N LEU A 42 -0.40 -31.66 -10.77
CA LEU A 42 -0.29 -32.13 -9.39
C LEU A 42 -1.50 -31.71 -8.53
N SER A 43 -2.64 -31.40 -9.15
CA SER A 43 -3.88 -31.11 -8.43
C SER A 43 -4.25 -32.29 -7.52
N TYR A 44 -4.65 -32.00 -6.28
CA TYR A 44 -4.98 -32.99 -5.24
C TYR A 44 -3.79 -33.90 -4.82
N THR A 45 -2.56 -33.48 -5.09
CA THR A 45 -1.35 -34.20 -4.68
C THR A 45 -0.76 -33.55 -3.44
N THR A 46 -0.43 -34.33 -2.40
CA THR A 46 0.36 -33.84 -1.26
C THR A 46 1.81 -34.28 -1.43
N VAL A 47 2.74 -33.32 -1.47
CA VAL A 47 4.18 -33.58 -1.56
C VAL A 47 4.78 -33.45 -0.16
N TYR A 48 5.10 -34.59 0.46
CA TYR A 48 5.62 -34.61 1.83
C TYR A 48 7.13 -34.37 1.91
N GLY A 49 7.58 -33.96 3.11
CA GLY A 49 8.99 -33.72 3.42
C GLY A 49 9.92 -34.86 2.98
N GLY A 50 11.00 -34.48 2.30
CA GLY A 50 11.97 -35.39 1.68
C GLY A 50 12.05 -35.24 0.16
N ILE A 51 11.09 -34.58 -0.48
CA ILE A 51 11.21 -34.04 -1.84
C ILE A 51 11.70 -32.60 -1.71
N SER A 52 12.86 -32.29 -2.29
CA SER A 52 13.46 -30.95 -2.20
C SER A 52 13.26 -30.12 -3.46
N THR A 53 13.01 -30.76 -4.60
CA THR A 53 12.82 -30.05 -5.87
C THR A 53 11.71 -30.64 -6.76
N ILE A 54 11.03 -29.76 -7.48
CA ILE A 54 10.23 -30.08 -8.67
C ILE A 54 10.85 -29.34 -9.84
N ASN A 55 11.27 -30.06 -10.88
CA ASN A 55 11.74 -29.47 -12.14
C ASN A 55 10.60 -29.60 -13.16
N VAL A 56 10.01 -28.47 -13.53
CA VAL A 56 8.83 -28.41 -14.39
C VAL A 56 9.22 -28.50 -15.86
N ASP A 57 10.40 -28.05 -16.25
CA ASP A 57 10.95 -28.29 -17.58
C ASP A 57 12.44 -28.67 -17.51
N THR A 58 12.81 -29.75 -18.20
CA THR A 58 14.20 -30.22 -18.37
C THR A 58 14.60 -30.31 -19.84
N GLY A 59 13.69 -29.94 -20.74
CA GLY A 59 13.88 -29.89 -22.18
C GLY A 59 14.66 -28.65 -22.63
N ALA A 60 15.34 -28.77 -23.76
CA ALA A 60 16.06 -27.64 -24.41
C ALA A 60 15.24 -27.05 -25.57
N ASP A 61 13.96 -27.40 -25.65
CA ASP A 61 13.06 -27.23 -26.77
C ASP A 61 12.28 -25.90 -26.74
N GLY A 62 12.41 -25.12 -25.66
CA GLY A 62 11.90 -23.75 -25.56
C GLY A 62 10.37 -23.65 -25.62
N GLY A 63 9.68 -24.69 -25.15
CA GLY A 63 8.23 -24.69 -25.00
C GLY A 63 7.86 -24.79 -23.52
N ALA A 64 7.15 -23.80 -23.01
CA ALA A 64 6.67 -23.76 -21.64
C ALA A 64 6.00 -25.09 -21.21
N VAL A 65 6.45 -25.60 -20.07
CA VAL A 65 5.75 -26.65 -19.33
C VAL A 65 5.04 -26.03 -18.16
N ASP A 66 3.70 -26.07 -18.17
CA ASP A 66 2.92 -25.48 -17.08
C ASP A 66 2.68 -26.49 -15.95
N LEU A 67 2.77 -26.02 -14.71
CA LEU A 67 2.43 -26.79 -13.51
C LEU A 67 1.04 -26.37 -13.03
N THR A 68 0.05 -27.25 -13.16
CA THR A 68 -1.28 -27.06 -12.57
C THR A 68 -1.37 -27.73 -11.20
N VAL A 69 -1.77 -26.99 -10.18
CA VAL A 69 -1.99 -27.47 -8.81
C VAL A 69 -3.37 -27.04 -8.31
N ASN A 70 -3.77 -27.42 -7.10
CA ASN A 70 -4.96 -26.88 -6.44
C ASN A 70 -4.66 -26.42 -5.02
N ALA A 71 -5.60 -25.69 -4.39
CA ALA A 71 -5.43 -25.23 -3.01
C ALA A 71 -5.20 -26.33 -1.97
N SER A 72 -5.54 -27.59 -2.27
CA SER A 72 -5.26 -28.74 -1.38
C SER A 72 -3.84 -29.31 -1.55
N THR A 73 -3.10 -28.89 -2.58
CA THR A 73 -1.70 -29.23 -2.77
C THR A 73 -0.86 -28.47 -1.74
N SER A 74 -0.17 -29.20 -0.86
CA SER A 74 0.79 -28.64 0.08
C SER A 74 2.20 -29.04 -0.35
N PHE A 75 3.06 -28.04 -0.43
CA PHE A 75 4.49 -28.19 -0.60
C PHE A 75 5.15 -27.89 0.75
N ALA A 76 6.05 -28.76 1.21
CA ALA A 76 6.83 -28.50 2.42
C ALA A 76 8.28 -28.22 2.01
N ALA A 77 8.73 -26.97 2.16
CA ALA A 77 10.11 -26.52 1.89
C ALA A 77 10.66 -27.03 0.56
N LEU A 78 10.15 -26.46 -0.54
CA LEU A 78 10.33 -26.98 -1.89
C LEU A 78 10.87 -25.92 -2.84
N THR A 79 11.84 -26.27 -3.67
CA THR A 79 12.21 -25.46 -4.84
C THR A 79 11.47 -25.95 -6.08
N ILE A 80 10.75 -25.07 -6.77
CA ILE A 80 10.16 -25.35 -8.09
C ILE A 80 11.00 -24.63 -9.14
N ASN A 81 11.66 -25.40 -10.00
CA ASN A 81 12.51 -24.90 -11.07
C ASN A 81 11.79 -25.01 -12.41
N GLY A 82 11.66 -23.89 -13.13
CA GLY A 82 11.42 -23.89 -14.56
C GLY A 82 12.68 -24.23 -15.36
N GLY A 83 12.50 -24.47 -16.64
CA GLY A 83 13.54 -24.79 -17.60
C GLY A 83 14.30 -23.56 -18.08
N SER A 84 14.95 -23.69 -19.23
CA SER A 84 15.69 -22.60 -19.84
C SER A 84 14.74 -21.68 -20.61
N GLY A 85 14.49 -20.49 -20.09
CA GLY A 85 13.61 -19.52 -20.77
C GLY A 85 12.82 -18.65 -19.81
N ALA A 86 12.54 -19.17 -18.61
CA ALA A 86 11.63 -18.54 -17.65
C ALA A 86 10.30 -18.18 -18.32
N ASP A 87 9.70 -19.16 -18.97
CA ASP A 87 8.43 -19.07 -19.70
C ASP A 87 7.33 -19.97 -19.09
N GLU A 88 7.64 -20.71 -18.02
CA GLU A 88 6.71 -21.61 -17.35
C GLU A 88 5.71 -20.89 -16.46
N THR A 89 4.48 -21.40 -16.43
CA THR A 89 3.42 -20.94 -15.55
C THR A 89 3.11 -21.97 -14.47
N ILE A 90 3.06 -21.53 -13.22
CA ILE A 90 2.40 -22.27 -12.14
C ILE A 90 0.98 -21.74 -12.04
N SER A 91 -0.01 -22.62 -12.11
CA SER A 91 -1.41 -22.23 -12.16
C SER A 91 -2.29 -23.06 -11.27
N SER A 92 -3.42 -22.48 -10.86
CA SER A 92 -4.52 -23.23 -10.28
C SER A 92 -5.86 -22.83 -10.87
N ALA A 93 -6.82 -23.71 -10.68
CA ALA A 93 -8.23 -23.48 -10.93
C ALA A 93 -9.01 -23.12 -9.64
N ASN A 94 -8.40 -23.23 -8.45
CA ASN A 94 -9.08 -22.96 -7.18
C ASN A 94 -8.13 -22.31 -6.15
N GLY A 95 -7.22 -21.45 -6.62
CA GLY A 95 -6.17 -20.85 -5.77
C GLY A 95 -4.92 -21.70 -5.54
N LEU A 96 -3.86 -21.03 -5.11
CA LEU A 96 -2.50 -21.54 -4.97
C LEU A 96 -2.03 -21.41 -3.51
N ASN A 97 -1.34 -22.43 -3.00
CA ASN A 97 -0.63 -22.32 -1.73
C ASN A 97 0.87 -22.54 -1.98
N LEU A 98 1.66 -21.47 -1.85
CA LEU A 98 3.10 -21.45 -2.07
C LEU A 98 3.88 -21.21 -0.76
N THR A 99 3.27 -21.45 0.40
CA THR A 99 3.93 -21.44 1.72
C THR A 99 5.24 -22.24 1.68
N ASP A 100 6.35 -21.66 2.15
CA ASP A 100 7.71 -22.24 2.11
C ASP A 100 8.21 -22.68 0.71
N VAL A 101 7.66 -22.13 -0.39
CA VAL A 101 8.10 -22.47 -1.76
C VAL A 101 9.07 -21.42 -2.31
N THR A 102 10.18 -21.89 -2.88
CA THR A 102 11.08 -21.06 -3.68
C THR A 102 10.89 -21.35 -5.17
N LEU A 103 10.58 -20.33 -5.96
CA LEU A 103 10.51 -20.41 -7.41
C LEU A 103 11.84 -20.00 -8.04
N ALA A 104 12.27 -20.73 -9.06
CA ALA A 104 13.42 -20.38 -9.89
C ALA A 104 13.06 -20.56 -11.35
N ASN A 105 13.37 -19.57 -12.20
CA ASN A 105 13.03 -19.56 -13.62
C ASN A 105 11.55 -19.84 -13.91
N ILE A 106 10.64 -19.36 -13.07
CA ILE A 106 9.19 -19.40 -13.34
C ILE A 106 8.77 -18.03 -13.84
N ALA A 107 8.05 -17.99 -14.96
CA ALA A 107 7.60 -16.75 -15.56
C ALA A 107 6.41 -16.16 -14.81
N THR A 108 5.44 -17.02 -14.51
CA THR A 108 4.10 -16.59 -14.08
C THR A 108 3.56 -17.49 -12.98
N VAL A 109 2.96 -16.88 -11.98
CA VAL A 109 2.08 -17.49 -10.98
C VAL A 109 0.66 -17.03 -11.30
N ASN A 110 -0.14 -17.91 -11.91
CA ASN A 110 -1.50 -17.62 -12.30
C ASN A 110 -2.51 -18.15 -11.25
N ILE A 111 -3.15 -17.24 -10.52
CA ILE A 111 -4.06 -17.56 -9.42
C ILE A 111 -5.35 -18.20 -9.93
N ASP A 112 -5.85 -17.74 -11.08
CA ASP A 112 -7.09 -18.22 -11.70
C ASP A 112 -6.88 -18.52 -13.21
N THR A 113 -7.30 -19.72 -13.62
CA THR A 113 -7.25 -20.21 -15.01
C THR A 113 -8.58 -20.07 -15.76
N ALA A 114 -9.46 -19.16 -15.33
CA ALA A 114 -10.77 -18.79 -15.89
C ALA A 114 -12.00 -19.46 -15.25
N ASN A 115 -12.04 -19.53 -13.92
CA ASN A 115 -13.22 -19.91 -13.15
C ASN A 115 -14.01 -18.70 -12.65
N VAL A 116 -15.23 -18.94 -12.18
CA VAL A 116 -16.07 -17.89 -11.59
C VAL A 116 -15.83 -17.80 -10.09
N GLY A 117 -15.37 -16.65 -9.63
CA GLY A 117 -15.22 -16.30 -8.23
C GLY A 117 -13.78 -16.19 -7.77
N THR A 118 -13.60 -15.56 -6.61
CA THR A 118 -12.30 -15.26 -6.01
C THR A 118 -11.47 -16.50 -5.70
N ASP A 119 -10.28 -16.57 -6.29
CA ASP A 119 -9.22 -17.50 -5.94
C ASP A 119 -8.16 -16.84 -5.05
N THR A 120 -7.44 -17.66 -4.27
CA THR A 120 -6.46 -17.18 -3.30
C THR A 120 -5.06 -17.72 -3.61
N LEU A 121 -4.07 -16.83 -3.69
CA LEU A 121 -2.66 -17.18 -3.54
C LEU A 121 -2.24 -16.98 -2.08
N ILE A 122 -1.81 -18.05 -1.41
CA ILE A 122 -1.26 -18.01 -0.05
C ILE A 122 0.26 -18.03 -0.13
N ILE A 123 0.91 -17.05 0.49
CA ILE A 123 2.36 -16.97 0.63
C ILE A 123 2.75 -16.64 2.08
N ASP A 124 3.99 -16.92 2.42
CA ASP A 124 4.61 -16.66 3.72
C ASP A 124 6.01 -16.03 3.54
N THR A 125 6.72 -15.74 4.62
CA THR A 125 8.08 -15.16 4.57
C THR A 125 9.13 -16.16 4.09
N GLY A 126 8.82 -17.47 4.14
CA GLY A 126 9.60 -18.54 3.50
C GLY A 126 9.43 -18.58 1.97
N THR A 127 8.37 -17.97 1.45
CA THR A 127 8.04 -17.97 0.02
C THR A 127 8.96 -17.01 -0.75
N ASN A 128 9.57 -17.51 -1.82
CA ASN A 128 10.35 -16.69 -2.74
C ASN A 128 9.79 -16.84 -4.17
N LEU A 129 9.13 -15.81 -4.66
CA LEU A 129 8.53 -15.78 -6.01
C LEU A 129 9.53 -15.38 -7.10
N SER A 130 10.77 -15.06 -6.75
CA SER A 130 11.78 -14.52 -7.68
C SER A 130 11.20 -13.32 -8.45
N THR A 131 11.28 -13.32 -9.78
CA THR A 131 10.72 -12.30 -10.67
C THR A 131 9.41 -12.73 -11.33
N ALA A 132 8.75 -13.78 -10.84
CA ALA A 132 7.53 -14.27 -11.48
C ALA A 132 6.43 -13.20 -11.45
N ALA A 133 5.74 -12.99 -12.57
CA ALA A 133 4.52 -12.19 -12.61
C ALA A 133 3.42 -12.91 -11.84
N ILE A 134 2.57 -12.16 -11.13
CA ILE A 134 1.44 -12.71 -10.39
C ILE A 134 0.19 -12.24 -11.13
N THR A 135 -0.57 -13.17 -11.70
CA THR A 135 -1.73 -12.86 -12.54
C THR A 135 -3.01 -13.46 -11.94
N GLY A 136 -4.10 -12.72 -12.02
CA GLY A 136 -5.45 -13.18 -11.66
C GLY A 136 -6.51 -12.72 -12.65
N SER A 137 -7.77 -13.03 -12.37
CA SER A 137 -8.93 -12.71 -13.21
C SER A 137 -9.67 -11.41 -12.81
N GLY A 138 -9.18 -10.71 -11.79
CA GLY A 138 -9.65 -9.39 -11.36
C GLY A 138 -10.47 -9.38 -10.07
N ASP A 139 -10.87 -10.54 -9.54
CA ASP A 139 -11.53 -10.70 -8.22
C ASP A 139 -10.71 -11.55 -7.24
N ASP A 140 -9.49 -11.91 -7.61
CA ASP A 140 -8.58 -12.76 -6.84
C ASP A 140 -7.88 -12.03 -5.68
N GLN A 141 -7.33 -12.82 -4.76
CA GLN A 141 -6.65 -12.33 -3.58
C GLN A 141 -5.28 -12.96 -3.33
N ILE A 142 -4.38 -12.19 -2.72
CA ILE A 142 -3.14 -12.69 -2.13
C ILE A 142 -3.25 -12.58 -0.61
N VAL A 143 -2.91 -13.67 0.09
CA VAL A 143 -2.91 -13.77 1.54
C VAL A 143 -1.49 -14.01 2.04
N PHE A 144 -1.00 -13.09 2.87
CA PHE A 144 0.26 -13.18 3.58
C PHE A 144 0.03 -13.89 4.90
N ASN A 145 0.43 -15.16 5.00
CA ASN A 145 -0.04 -16.09 6.03
C ASN A 145 0.79 -16.13 7.32
N GLU A 146 1.75 -15.23 7.48
CA GLU A 146 2.51 -15.11 8.73
C GLU A 146 3.01 -13.69 8.95
N THR A 147 3.54 -13.45 10.15
CA THR A 147 4.14 -12.18 10.53
C THR A 147 5.49 -12.00 9.84
N GLY A 148 5.69 -10.87 9.18
CA GLY A 148 6.98 -10.50 8.62
C GLY A 148 6.91 -9.59 7.40
N THR A 149 8.00 -9.59 6.63
CA THR A 149 8.21 -8.69 5.51
C THR A 149 8.06 -9.41 4.19
N TYR A 150 7.27 -8.82 3.30
CA TYR A 150 6.99 -9.27 1.95
C TYR A 150 7.42 -8.20 0.95
N SER A 151 7.71 -8.60 -0.28
CA SER A 151 8.09 -7.65 -1.33
C SER A 151 7.60 -8.13 -2.68
N PHE A 152 6.91 -7.25 -3.40
CA PHE A 152 6.61 -7.37 -4.82
C PHE A 152 7.44 -6.41 -5.68
N ALA A 153 8.50 -5.81 -5.12
CA ALA A 153 9.33 -4.84 -5.86
C ALA A 153 9.89 -5.40 -7.19
N ASN A 154 10.06 -6.72 -7.31
CA ASN A 154 10.54 -7.40 -8.51
C ASN A 154 9.46 -8.23 -9.22
N ASN A 155 8.22 -8.18 -8.74
CA ASN A 155 7.08 -8.91 -9.29
C ASN A 155 6.15 -7.92 -9.97
N ALA A 156 5.38 -8.39 -10.94
CA ALA A 156 4.30 -7.61 -11.53
C ALA A 156 2.99 -8.24 -11.08
N VAL A 157 2.24 -7.54 -10.23
CA VAL A 157 0.91 -8.00 -9.77
C VAL A 157 -0.16 -7.44 -10.70
N THR A 158 -0.96 -8.31 -11.32
CA THR A 158 -2.04 -7.91 -12.24
C THR A 158 -3.27 -8.79 -12.07
N GLY A 159 -4.47 -8.20 -12.17
CA GLY A 159 -5.72 -8.95 -12.01
C GLY A 159 -5.95 -9.50 -10.59
N VAL A 160 -5.24 -8.96 -9.59
CA VAL A 160 -5.45 -9.29 -8.16
C VAL A 160 -6.16 -8.11 -7.52
N ALA A 161 -7.36 -8.33 -7.00
CA ALA A 161 -8.16 -7.29 -6.37
C ALA A 161 -7.74 -7.00 -4.92
N THR A 162 -7.36 -8.05 -4.19
CA THR A 162 -7.25 -7.98 -2.73
C THR A 162 -5.90 -8.45 -2.21
N LEU A 163 -5.28 -7.65 -1.35
CA LEU A 163 -4.09 -8.01 -0.59
C LEU A 163 -4.46 -8.09 0.90
N THR A 164 -4.15 -9.19 1.58
CA THR A 164 -4.54 -9.40 2.98
C THR A 164 -3.38 -9.90 3.84
N PHE A 165 -3.03 -9.14 4.88
CA PHE A 165 -2.21 -9.66 5.97
C PHE A 165 -3.08 -10.52 6.89
N ASN A 166 -2.71 -11.78 7.04
CA ASN A 166 -3.36 -12.69 7.98
C ASN A 166 -2.58 -12.76 9.29
N GLY A 167 -3.27 -13.09 10.39
CA GLY A 167 -2.66 -13.26 11.70
C GLY A 167 -2.88 -12.06 12.62
N THR A 168 -1.92 -11.80 13.51
CA THR A 168 -2.03 -10.77 14.55
C THR A 168 -0.72 -10.00 14.79
N GLY A 169 0.32 -10.25 13.99
CA GLY A 169 1.64 -9.67 14.18
C GLY A 169 1.91 -8.55 13.18
N ALA A 170 3.00 -7.82 13.37
CA ALA A 170 3.37 -6.72 12.49
C ALA A 170 3.83 -7.21 11.11
N ASN A 171 3.26 -6.66 10.05
CA ASN A 171 3.60 -7.00 8.69
C ASN A 171 4.09 -5.79 7.88
N SER A 172 4.92 -6.05 6.87
CA SER A 172 5.32 -5.02 5.91
C SER A 172 5.26 -5.58 4.50
N LEU A 173 4.69 -4.83 3.55
CA LEU A 173 4.72 -5.17 2.14
C LEU A 173 5.37 -4.05 1.34
N THR A 174 6.44 -4.37 0.63
CA THR A 174 7.01 -3.46 -0.37
C THR A 174 6.30 -3.63 -1.71
N VAL A 175 5.79 -2.53 -2.26
CA VAL A 175 5.10 -2.46 -3.56
C VAL A 175 5.73 -1.39 -4.45
N ASN A 176 5.48 -1.48 -5.75
CA ASN A 176 5.69 -0.41 -6.71
C ASN A 176 4.33 0.13 -7.22
N GLN A 177 4.35 1.17 -8.05
CA GLN A 177 3.12 1.73 -8.61
C GLN A 177 2.35 0.75 -9.51
N ALA A 178 3.06 -0.10 -10.25
CA ALA A 178 2.47 -1.07 -11.17
C ALA A 178 1.64 -2.11 -10.41
N ASP A 179 2.11 -2.56 -9.25
CA ASP A 179 1.40 -3.53 -8.40
C ASP A 179 0.00 -3.02 -8.00
N ILE A 180 -0.10 -1.72 -7.68
CA ILE A 180 -1.38 -1.11 -7.32
C ILE A 180 -2.27 -0.93 -8.55
N THR A 181 -1.73 -0.34 -9.62
CA THR A 181 -2.48 -0.10 -10.87
C THR A 181 -2.84 -1.37 -11.64
N GLY A 182 -2.25 -2.52 -11.25
CA GLY A 182 -2.54 -3.84 -11.80
C GLY A 182 -3.92 -4.38 -11.45
N GLY A 183 -4.67 -3.70 -10.58
CA GLY A 183 -6.06 -4.05 -10.25
C GLY A 183 -6.36 -4.12 -8.75
N VAL A 184 -5.40 -3.79 -7.89
CA VAL A 184 -5.59 -3.81 -6.45
C VAL A 184 -6.58 -2.72 -6.06
N THR A 185 -7.68 -3.13 -5.43
CA THR A 185 -8.75 -2.24 -4.95
C THR A 185 -8.97 -2.34 -3.45
N THR A 186 -8.47 -3.40 -2.81
CA THR A 186 -8.60 -3.64 -1.37
C THR A 186 -7.26 -4.08 -0.79
N ILE A 187 -6.84 -3.41 0.30
CA ILE A 187 -5.69 -3.81 1.11
C ILE A 187 -6.15 -3.86 2.56
N THR A 188 -6.01 -5.04 3.18
CA THR A 188 -6.47 -5.28 4.55
C THR A 188 -5.32 -5.74 5.42
N GLY A 189 -5.05 -4.99 6.47
CA GLY A 189 -4.17 -5.40 7.55
C GLY A 189 -4.88 -6.21 8.64
N ASN A 190 -4.09 -6.61 9.62
CA ASN A 190 -4.47 -7.38 10.77
C ASN A 190 -4.43 -6.53 12.04
N THR A 191 -4.33 -7.14 13.22
CA THR A 191 -4.31 -6.39 14.50
C THR A 191 -2.90 -5.92 14.92
N GLY A 192 -1.86 -6.41 14.24
CA GLY A 192 -0.48 -5.96 14.41
C GLY A 192 -0.22 -4.66 13.65
N THR A 193 1.00 -4.13 13.78
CA THR A 193 1.41 -2.92 13.06
C THR A 193 1.74 -3.25 11.62
N ASP A 194 0.88 -2.86 10.70
CA ASP A 194 0.97 -3.21 9.28
C ASP A 194 1.37 -2.01 8.43
N THR A 195 2.35 -2.22 7.55
CA THR A 195 2.96 -1.15 6.76
C THR A 195 3.01 -1.47 5.27
N ILE A 196 2.60 -0.52 4.44
CA ILE A 196 2.86 -0.53 3.00
C ILE A 196 4.09 0.35 2.74
N THR A 197 5.06 -0.18 2.00
CA THR A 197 6.32 0.52 1.71
C THR A 197 6.52 0.64 0.20
N THR A 198 7.01 1.78 -0.28
CA THR A 198 7.52 1.93 -1.65
C THR A 198 9.00 2.31 -1.66
N ALA A 199 9.70 1.94 -2.72
CA ALA A 199 11.04 2.47 -3.03
C ALA A 199 11.03 3.41 -4.25
N GLU A 200 9.86 3.61 -4.87
CA GLU A 200 9.67 4.42 -6.06
C GLU A 200 9.60 5.92 -5.71
N THR A 201 9.62 6.76 -6.73
CA THR A 201 9.38 8.21 -6.57
C THR A 201 7.91 8.56 -6.42
N SER A 202 7.00 7.60 -6.58
CA SER A 202 5.57 7.81 -6.41
C SER A 202 4.85 6.55 -5.97
N LEU A 203 3.86 6.71 -5.10
CA LEU A 203 2.87 5.69 -4.77
C LEU A 203 1.50 6.34 -4.71
N ASN A 204 0.67 6.03 -5.70
CA ASN A 204 -0.71 6.50 -5.79
C ASN A 204 -1.67 5.34 -5.49
N LEU A 205 -2.44 5.48 -4.41
CA LEU A 205 -3.43 4.54 -3.91
C LEU A 205 -4.88 4.96 -4.22
N SER A 206 -5.11 5.95 -5.09
CA SER A 206 -6.46 6.43 -5.41
C SER A 206 -7.37 5.36 -6.06
N SER A 207 -6.81 4.27 -6.60
CA SER A 207 -7.57 3.10 -7.07
C SER A 207 -7.97 2.14 -5.94
N VAL A 208 -7.33 2.24 -4.77
CA VAL A 208 -7.65 1.44 -3.58
C VAL A 208 -8.86 2.07 -2.90
N THR A 209 -9.98 1.36 -2.99
CA THR A 209 -11.26 1.81 -2.43
C THR A 209 -11.46 1.41 -0.98
N THR A 210 -10.71 0.39 -0.52
CA THR A 210 -10.76 -0.11 0.86
C THR A 210 -9.34 -0.33 1.36
N LEU A 211 -8.87 0.59 2.21
CA LEU A 211 -7.65 0.44 2.99
C LEU A 211 -8.05 0.34 4.46
N THR A 212 -7.86 -0.82 5.08
CA THR A 212 -8.29 -1.04 6.47
C THR A 212 -7.21 -1.71 7.28
N SER A 213 -7.08 -1.29 8.55
CA SER A 213 -6.09 -1.83 9.50
C SER A 213 -4.64 -1.77 8.98
N ILE A 214 -4.33 -0.81 8.10
CA ILE A 214 -2.95 -0.46 7.74
C ILE A 214 -2.56 0.72 8.61
N ASP A 215 -1.54 0.55 9.43
CA ASP A 215 -1.10 1.54 10.39
C ASP A 215 -0.20 2.60 9.77
N ASN A 216 0.46 2.29 8.65
CA ASN A 216 1.36 3.23 8.00
C ASN A 216 1.57 2.94 6.51
N ILE A 217 1.73 3.99 5.72
CA ILE A 217 2.23 3.97 4.36
C ILE A 217 3.51 4.81 4.33
N THR A 218 4.61 4.22 3.86
CA THR A 218 5.94 4.83 3.97
C THR A 218 6.78 4.60 2.72
N THR A 219 7.93 5.26 2.67
CA THR A 219 8.93 5.08 1.62
C THR A 219 10.31 4.73 2.17
N THR A 220 11.13 4.06 1.36
CA THR A 220 12.58 3.92 1.56
C THR A 220 13.38 4.83 0.63
N ASN A 221 12.72 5.57 -0.26
CA ASN A 221 13.37 6.49 -1.19
C ASN A 221 13.79 7.77 -0.45
N THR A 222 15.11 8.01 -0.39
CA THR A 222 15.70 9.14 0.34
C THR A 222 15.78 10.45 -0.46
N THR A 223 15.23 10.49 -1.68
CA THR A 223 15.29 11.66 -2.56
C THR A 223 13.98 12.42 -2.64
N GLY A 224 12.88 11.81 -2.20
CA GLY A 224 11.52 12.33 -2.33
C GLY A 224 10.57 11.34 -2.99
N THR A 225 9.36 11.28 -2.47
CA THR A 225 8.26 10.42 -2.90
C THR A 225 6.97 11.23 -2.96
N ALA A 226 6.24 11.10 -4.07
CA ALA A 226 4.88 11.60 -4.19
C ALA A 226 3.88 10.54 -3.75
N PHE A 227 3.20 10.79 -2.64
CA PHE A 227 2.12 9.97 -2.12
C PHE A 227 0.76 10.52 -2.55
N THR A 228 -0.14 9.63 -2.92
CA THR A 228 -1.57 9.92 -3.05
C THR A 228 -2.33 8.83 -2.33
N GLY A 229 -3.13 9.20 -1.33
CA GLY A 229 -3.95 8.28 -0.58
C GLY A 229 -5.25 7.89 -1.27
N THR A 230 -6.12 7.34 -0.44
CA THR A 230 -7.42 6.78 -0.77
C THR A 230 -8.50 7.85 -0.53
N ALA A 231 -9.76 7.41 -0.35
CA ALA A 231 -10.85 8.27 0.11
C ALA A 231 -11.24 7.97 1.57
N GLY A 232 -10.41 7.18 2.28
CA GLY A 232 -10.54 6.89 3.70
C GLY A 232 -9.36 7.49 4.48
N ASN A 233 -9.31 7.22 5.78
CA ASN A 233 -8.26 7.76 6.63
C ASN A 233 -6.92 7.04 6.38
N ASP A 234 -5.94 7.79 5.91
CA ASP A 234 -4.60 7.30 5.60
C ASP A 234 -3.57 7.83 6.60
N ILE A 235 -2.54 7.02 6.87
CA ILE A 235 -1.38 7.42 7.68
C ILE A 235 -0.16 7.34 6.80
N PHE A 236 0.43 8.49 6.48
CA PHE A 236 1.63 8.60 5.65
C PHE A 236 2.83 9.07 6.47
N THR A 237 3.94 8.37 6.29
CA THR A 237 5.24 8.75 6.84
C THR A 237 6.27 8.85 5.73
N GLY A 238 6.70 10.07 5.42
CA GLY A 238 7.90 10.34 4.65
C GLY A 238 9.17 10.01 5.43
N ILE A 239 10.32 10.29 4.81
CA ILE A 239 11.63 10.06 5.45
C ILE A 239 12.56 11.25 5.20
N SER A 240 13.69 11.03 4.53
CA SER A 240 14.47 12.13 3.99
C SER A 240 14.09 12.37 2.53
N GLY A 241 14.03 13.61 2.09
CA GLY A 241 13.79 13.90 0.68
C GLY A 241 13.04 15.21 0.50
N VAL A 242 12.44 15.37 -0.67
CA VAL A 242 11.38 16.35 -0.88
C VAL A 242 10.14 15.52 -1.21
N ASP A 243 9.37 15.20 -0.18
CA ASP A 243 8.17 14.40 -0.28
C ASP A 243 6.95 15.28 -0.63
N THR A 244 5.96 14.71 -1.30
CA THR A 244 4.68 15.38 -1.57
C THR A 244 3.55 14.46 -1.15
N PHE A 245 2.60 14.97 -0.39
CA PHE A 245 1.50 14.20 0.17
C PHE A 245 0.17 14.77 -0.32
N ILE A 246 -0.62 13.95 -0.99
CA ILE A 246 -2.07 14.17 -1.15
C ILE A 246 -2.73 13.10 -0.29
N GLY A 247 -3.28 13.49 0.87
CA GLY A 247 -3.99 12.55 1.74
C GLY A 247 -5.19 11.95 1.02
N GLY A 248 -6.00 12.82 0.41
CA GLY A 248 -7.27 12.42 -0.19
C GLY A 248 -8.40 12.86 0.72
N ALA A 249 -9.59 12.31 0.56
CA ALA A 249 -10.67 12.55 1.52
C ALA A 249 -10.47 11.63 2.73
N GLY A 250 -10.77 12.10 3.93
CA GLY A 250 -10.53 11.31 5.12
C GLY A 250 -10.15 12.21 6.28
N ALA A 251 -9.74 11.60 7.39
CA ALA A 251 -8.96 12.27 8.42
C ALA A 251 -7.56 11.66 8.38
N ASP A 252 -6.67 12.29 7.61
CA ASP A 252 -5.36 11.72 7.31
C ASP A 252 -4.31 12.20 8.30
N VAL A 253 -3.27 11.40 8.51
CA VAL A 253 -2.13 11.74 9.37
C VAL A 253 -0.86 11.73 8.53
N LEU A 254 -0.26 12.91 8.36
CA LEU A 254 0.86 13.13 7.44
C LEU A 254 2.11 13.54 8.23
N THR A 255 3.22 12.85 7.97
CA THR A 255 4.54 13.17 8.51
C THR A 255 5.51 13.33 7.36
N GLY A 256 6.11 14.52 7.18
CA GLY A 256 7.02 14.80 6.07
C GLY A 256 8.40 14.16 6.28
N GLY A 257 8.93 14.25 7.49
CA GLY A 257 10.27 13.84 7.84
C GLY A 257 11.28 14.97 7.68
N THR A 258 12.48 14.66 7.18
CA THR A 258 13.50 15.67 6.90
C THR A 258 13.44 16.07 5.44
N GLY A 259 13.24 17.34 5.16
CA GLY A 259 13.05 17.74 3.79
C GLY A 259 12.55 19.16 3.68
N VAL A 260 12.12 19.50 2.47
CA VAL A 260 11.17 20.58 2.26
C VAL A 260 9.96 19.91 1.65
N ASP A 261 9.07 19.44 2.49
CA ASP A 261 7.98 18.57 2.08
C ASP A 261 6.75 19.40 1.71
N THR A 262 5.88 18.87 0.86
CA THR A 262 4.67 19.57 0.40
C THR A 262 3.43 18.76 0.74
N PHE A 263 2.52 19.35 1.53
CA PHE A 263 1.22 18.78 1.85
C PHE A 263 0.18 19.44 0.95
N THR A 264 -0.33 18.68 -0.02
CA THR A 264 -1.19 19.16 -1.09
C THR A 264 -2.64 18.80 -0.83
N TYR A 265 -3.50 19.81 -0.85
CA TYR A 265 -4.95 19.71 -0.80
C TYR A 265 -5.49 20.09 -2.17
N THR A 266 -6.24 19.16 -2.77
CA THR A 266 -6.77 19.23 -4.15
C THR A 266 -8.28 19.48 -4.18
N THR A 267 -8.99 19.15 -3.10
CA THR A 267 -10.42 19.46 -2.93
C THR A 267 -10.73 19.85 -1.48
N VAL A 268 -11.85 20.58 -1.27
CA VAL A 268 -12.30 20.93 0.09
C VAL A 268 -12.63 19.70 0.92
N THR A 269 -12.95 18.58 0.27
CA THR A 269 -13.22 17.31 0.94
C THR A 269 -11.96 16.63 1.45
N ASP A 270 -10.78 17.12 1.06
CA ASP A 270 -9.52 16.52 1.49
C ASP A 270 -9.29 16.74 3.00
N SER A 271 -9.77 17.86 3.55
CA SER A 271 -9.79 18.04 5.01
C SER A 271 -10.95 18.93 5.46
N MET A 272 -11.98 18.30 6.03
CA MET A 272 -13.24 18.94 6.43
C MET A 272 -13.41 18.96 7.95
N ILE A 273 -14.31 19.85 8.42
CA ILE A 273 -14.76 19.83 9.82
C ILE A 273 -15.37 18.46 10.16
N GLY A 274 -14.68 17.70 11.02
CA GLY A 274 -15.09 16.35 11.47
C GLY A 274 -14.27 15.21 10.86
N SER A 275 -13.47 15.49 9.83
CA SER A 275 -12.47 14.60 9.26
C SER A 275 -11.25 15.46 8.89
N LEU A 276 -10.56 15.93 9.92
CA LEU A 276 -9.44 16.85 9.77
C LEU A 276 -8.16 16.06 9.53
N ASP A 277 -7.40 16.50 8.55
CA ASP A 277 -6.02 16.08 8.37
C ASP A 277 -5.13 16.66 9.48
N THR A 278 -4.14 15.87 9.86
CA THR A 278 -3.16 16.19 10.89
C THR A 278 -1.75 16.09 10.32
N ILE A 279 -1.00 17.19 10.35
CA ILE A 279 0.44 17.21 10.00
C ILE A 279 1.26 17.20 11.29
N LEU A 280 2.11 16.17 11.44
CA LEU A 280 2.79 15.88 12.71
C LEU A 280 4.14 16.58 12.90
N ASP A 281 4.76 17.14 11.86
CA ASP A 281 6.14 17.64 11.93
C ASP A 281 6.44 18.88 11.08
N PHE A 282 5.41 19.65 10.71
CA PHE A 282 5.56 20.81 9.81
C PHE A 282 6.64 21.81 10.26
N VAL A 283 7.63 22.06 9.40
CA VAL A 283 8.68 23.05 9.59
C VAL A 283 8.33 24.31 8.80
N ALA A 284 7.93 25.39 9.48
CA ALA A 284 7.63 26.66 8.82
C ALA A 284 8.88 27.49 8.51
N GLY A 285 8.83 28.25 7.40
CA GLY A 285 9.91 29.10 6.94
C GLY A 285 10.10 29.04 5.41
N GLY A 286 10.73 30.07 4.85
CA GLY A 286 11.10 30.08 3.41
C GLY A 286 12.01 28.94 2.95
N SER A 287 12.52 28.11 3.86
CA SER A 287 13.28 26.87 3.57
C SER A 287 12.74 25.65 4.31
N GLY A 288 11.55 25.73 4.90
CA GLY A 288 10.83 24.60 5.47
C GLY A 288 9.70 24.13 4.55
N ASP A 289 8.77 23.35 5.09
CA ASP A 289 7.68 22.67 4.38
C ASP A 289 6.64 23.64 3.79
N LYS A 290 5.78 23.09 2.94
CA LYS A 290 4.81 23.83 2.13
C LYS A 290 3.42 23.21 2.27
N ILE A 291 2.41 24.06 2.34
CA ILE A 291 1.02 23.69 2.09
C ILE A 291 0.67 24.14 0.67
N ASP A 292 0.30 23.20 -0.18
CA ASP A 292 -0.21 23.48 -1.52
C ASP A 292 -1.74 23.34 -1.50
N THR A 293 -2.46 24.44 -1.66
CA THR A 293 -3.93 24.44 -1.70
C THR A 293 -4.43 24.64 -3.13
N ASN A 294 -3.89 23.92 -4.10
CA ASN A 294 -4.20 24.01 -5.55
C ASN A 294 -5.69 23.81 -5.93
N ILE A 295 -6.58 23.70 -4.94
CA ILE A 295 -8.04 23.63 -5.02
C ILE A 295 -8.62 24.81 -5.80
N ILE A 296 -8.06 26.02 -5.72
CA ILE A 296 -8.76 27.22 -6.22
C ILE A 296 -7.80 28.10 -7.03
N GLY A 297 -8.23 28.52 -8.21
CA GLY A 297 -7.49 29.35 -9.18
C GLY A 297 -7.12 30.77 -8.70
N THR A 298 -6.91 30.95 -7.41
CA THR A 298 -6.46 32.16 -6.73
C THR A 298 -5.34 31.74 -5.79
N LYS A 299 -4.10 32.03 -6.19
CA LYS A 299 -2.92 31.93 -5.32
C LYS A 299 -3.21 32.67 -4.02
N ALA A 300 -2.84 32.07 -2.88
CA ALA A 300 -2.78 32.75 -1.60
C ALA A 300 -1.79 33.92 -1.69
N VAL A 301 -2.29 35.12 -2.00
CA VAL A 301 -1.50 36.34 -1.97
C VAL A 301 -1.61 36.90 -0.56
N ILE A 302 -0.54 36.74 0.21
CA ILE A 302 -0.44 37.33 1.55
C ILE A 302 -0.36 38.85 1.43
N GLY A 303 -1.51 39.49 1.61
CA GLY A 303 -1.67 40.93 1.74
C GLY A 303 -1.74 41.33 3.21
N ASN A 304 -1.14 42.47 3.52
CA ASN A 304 -1.18 43.13 4.82
C ASN A 304 -2.63 43.45 5.24
N GLN A 305 -3.00 42.99 6.43
CA GLN A 305 -4.24 43.24 7.19
C GLN A 305 -5.08 44.43 6.66
N SER A 306 -6.28 44.16 6.14
CA SER A 306 -7.30 45.20 6.07
C SER A 306 -8.00 45.28 7.43
N THR A 307 -7.96 46.44 8.08
CA THR A 307 -8.74 46.67 9.31
C THR A 307 -10.23 46.58 8.98
N GLY A 308 -10.88 45.43 9.23
CA GLY A 308 -12.29 45.23 8.92
C GLY A 308 -12.80 43.79 8.95
N ASP A 309 -11.93 42.79 8.88
CA ASP A 309 -12.36 41.39 8.87
C ASP A 309 -12.94 41.02 10.23
N THR A 310 -14.26 40.80 10.24
CA THR A 310 -15.01 40.43 11.42
C THR A 310 -15.20 38.92 11.36
N LEU A 311 -14.78 38.19 12.40
CA LEU A 311 -15.05 36.77 12.68
C LEU A 311 -16.57 36.49 12.76
N ALA A 312 -17.32 36.75 11.69
CA ALA A 312 -18.75 36.95 11.79
C ALA A 312 -19.56 35.66 11.66
N ASN A 313 -18.99 34.56 11.12
CA ASN A 313 -19.82 33.39 10.76
C ASN A 313 -19.30 32.00 11.12
N LEU A 314 -18.09 31.83 11.69
CA LEU A 314 -17.85 30.64 12.51
C LEU A 314 -18.59 30.86 13.81
N SER A 315 -19.78 30.26 13.95
CA SER A 315 -20.54 30.39 15.19
C SER A 315 -19.62 30.04 16.37
N LEU A 316 -19.72 30.75 17.50
CA LEU A 316 -18.93 30.42 18.69
C LEU A 316 -19.09 28.94 19.07
N ALA A 317 -20.22 28.32 18.70
CA ALA A 317 -20.42 26.88 18.77
C ALA A 317 -19.50 26.12 17.81
N THR A 318 -19.47 26.43 16.50
CA THR A 318 -18.57 25.82 15.50
C THR A 318 -17.10 25.98 15.87
N LEU A 319 -16.69 27.16 16.33
CA LEU A 319 -15.32 27.43 16.80
C LEU A 319 -15.00 26.65 18.08
N ASN A 320 -15.99 26.49 18.97
CA ASN A 320 -15.88 25.60 20.14
C ASN A 320 -15.85 24.13 19.74
N THR A 321 -16.58 23.68 18.73
CA THR A 321 -16.57 22.30 18.24
C THR A 321 -15.23 21.99 17.58
N LEU A 322 -14.68 22.96 16.83
CA LEU A 322 -13.36 22.89 16.20
C LEU A 322 -12.24 22.80 17.26
N ALA A 323 -12.38 23.52 18.37
CA ALA A 323 -11.48 23.40 19.53
C ALA A 323 -11.72 22.12 20.37
N ASN A 324 -12.96 21.61 20.44
CA ASN A 324 -13.34 20.44 21.25
C ASN A 324 -13.25 19.09 20.51
N SER A 325 -12.83 19.06 19.25
CA SER A 325 -12.82 17.81 18.46
C SER A 325 -11.94 16.73 19.08
N THR A 326 -10.88 17.09 19.84
CA THR A 326 -10.14 16.07 20.61
C THR A 326 -9.37 16.52 21.85
N ASN A 327 -9.40 17.78 22.29
CA ASN A 327 -9.11 18.24 23.66
C ASN A 327 -8.98 19.77 23.67
N GLY A 328 -9.75 20.46 24.52
CA GLY A 328 -9.32 21.77 25.05
C GLY A 328 -10.16 23.00 24.68
N THR A 329 -10.39 23.86 25.66
CA THR A 329 -11.06 25.16 25.51
C THR A 329 -10.25 26.14 24.64
N LEU A 330 -10.91 26.82 23.69
CA LEU A 330 -10.32 27.88 22.87
C LEU A 330 -9.85 29.05 23.76
N SER A 331 -8.54 29.35 23.77
CA SER A 331 -8.02 30.58 24.34
C SER A 331 -8.19 31.70 23.32
N ALA A 332 -8.95 32.74 23.65
CA ALA A 332 -9.19 33.90 22.79
C ALA A 332 -7.85 34.54 22.37
N GLY A 333 -7.38 34.25 21.16
CA GLY A 333 -6.08 34.72 20.68
C GLY A 333 -5.70 34.29 19.26
N GLY A 334 -6.67 33.93 18.41
CA GLY A 334 -6.39 33.63 17.00
C GLY A 334 -5.72 34.82 16.32
N THR A 335 -4.58 34.57 15.67
CA THR A 335 -3.85 35.60 14.91
C THR A 335 -4.16 35.40 13.43
N ILE A 336 -4.77 36.39 12.80
CA ILE A 336 -4.95 36.42 11.35
C ILE A 336 -3.56 36.66 10.73
N LEU A 337 -3.09 35.72 9.91
CA LEU A 337 -1.75 35.77 9.31
C LEU A 337 -1.75 36.48 7.94
N SER A 338 -2.91 36.60 7.29
CA SER A 338 -3.10 37.30 6.00
C SER A 338 -4.52 37.87 5.87
N GLY A 339 -4.68 38.97 5.13
CA GLY A 339 -6.00 39.53 4.83
C GLY A 339 -5.98 40.59 3.73
N GLY A 340 -6.74 40.35 2.66
CA GLY A 340 -7.04 41.29 1.59
C GLY A 340 -8.27 40.78 0.84
N SER A 341 -9.23 41.68 0.60
CA SER A 341 -10.67 41.46 0.26
C SER A 341 -11.04 40.57 -0.95
N ALA A 342 -10.13 39.75 -1.49
CA ALA A 342 -10.33 38.85 -2.62
C ALA A 342 -9.33 37.67 -2.72
N ASN A 343 -8.57 37.34 -1.65
CA ASN A 343 -7.52 36.31 -1.66
C ASN A 343 -7.74 35.29 -0.54
N THR A 344 -7.15 34.09 -0.67
CA THR A 344 -7.11 33.06 0.36
C THR A 344 -6.62 33.61 1.71
N GLU A 345 -7.45 33.48 2.76
CA GLU A 345 -7.16 33.94 4.11
C GLU A 345 -6.77 32.76 5.00
N VAL A 346 -5.67 32.87 5.74
CA VAL A 346 -5.25 31.84 6.71
C VAL A 346 -5.42 32.38 8.13
N MET A 347 -6.29 31.72 8.90
CA MET A 347 -6.47 31.96 10.32
C MET A 347 -5.77 30.86 11.11
N GLN A 348 -4.81 31.26 11.96
CA GLN A 348 -4.22 30.36 12.93
C GLN A 348 -4.96 30.45 14.27
N LEU A 349 -5.42 29.30 14.75
CA LEU A 349 -5.95 29.11 16.09
C LEU A 349 -4.97 28.26 16.91
N THR A 350 -4.85 28.59 18.19
CA THR A 350 -4.11 27.77 19.15
C THR A 350 -5.09 27.28 20.19
N THR A 351 -5.17 25.96 20.34
CA THR A 351 -6.02 25.31 21.34
C THR A 351 -5.39 25.44 22.74
N SER A 352 -6.14 25.13 23.81
CA SER A 352 -5.56 25.16 25.18
C SER A 352 -4.40 24.20 25.37
N ASP A 353 -4.33 23.16 24.54
CA ASP A 353 -3.33 22.11 24.62
C ASP A 353 -2.09 22.45 23.77
N SER A 354 -2.05 23.67 23.22
CA SER A 354 -1.01 24.19 22.32
C SER A 354 -1.00 23.58 20.92
N ASN A 355 -2.00 22.78 20.54
CA ASN A 355 -2.18 22.38 19.15
C ASN A 355 -2.52 23.59 18.29
N ILE A 356 -2.04 23.58 17.05
CA ILE A 356 -2.23 24.66 16.10
C ILE A 356 -3.20 24.18 15.02
N ILE A 357 -4.28 24.92 14.82
CA ILE A 357 -5.26 24.65 13.76
C ILE A 357 -5.19 25.80 12.76
N TRP A 358 -5.07 25.48 11.47
CA TRP A 358 -5.18 26.45 10.40
C TRP A 358 -6.51 26.29 9.70
N ALA A 359 -7.31 27.35 9.70
CA ALA A 359 -8.44 27.47 8.79
C ALA A 359 -7.98 28.27 7.57
N ILE A 360 -8.23 27.74 6.37
CA ILE A 360 -7.81 28.33 5.10
C ILE A 360 -9.08 28.59 4.29
N ASP A 361 -9.40 29.87 4.11
CA ASP A 361 -10.47 30.32 3.22
C ASP A 361 -10.01 30.08 1.79
N VAL A 362 -10.39 28.96 1.20
CA VAL A 362 -9.93 28.62 -0.14
C VAL A 362 -10.81 29.28 -1.19
N ASP A 363 -12.08 29.55 -0.91
CA ASP A 363 -13.04 30.07 -1.89
C ASP A 363 -13.00 31.60 -2.07
N GLY A 364 -12.25 32.28 -1.21
CA GLY A 364 -12.00 33.72 -1.26
C GLY A 364 -13.23 34.55 -0.88
N SER A 365 -14.19 33.96 -0.18
CA SER A 365 -15.40 34.63 0.28
C SER A 365 -15.14 35.61 1.43
N GLY A 366 -13.98 35.52 2.08
CA GLY A 366 -13.65 36.21 3.33
C GLY A 366 -14.41 35.62 4.53
N VAL A 367 -14.97 34.42 4.39
CA VAL A 367 -15.79 33.76 5.40
C VAL A 367 -15.44 32.29 5.49
N PHE A 368 -14.89 31.87 6.64
CA PHE A 368 -14.65 30.46 6.93
C PHE A 368 -15.96 29.66 7.06
N ASP A 369 -16.31 28.84 6.07
CA ASP A 369 -17.47 27.95 6.04
C ASP A 369 -17.15 26.50 5.62
N ALA A 370 -18.16 25.71 5.20
CA ALA A 370 -17.96 24.31 4.82
C ALA A 370 -17.27 24.13 3.46
N SER A 371 -17.06 25.22 2.74
CA SER A 371 -16.32 25.30 1.48
C SER A 371 -14.82 25.52 1.72
N ASP A 372 -14.38 25.52 2.99
CA ASP A 372 -13.01 25.82 3.38
C ASP A 372 -12.26 24.63 3.97
N THR A 373 -10.95 24.69 3.86
CA THR A 373 -10.05 23.62 4.35
C THR A 373 -9.56 23.96 5.74
N ILE A 374 -9.55 22.97 6.63
CA ILE A 374 -9.02 23.13 7.99
C ILE A 374 -8.02 22.03 8.28
N ILE A 375 -6.88 22.35 8.88
CA ILE A 375 -5.78 21.41 9.10
C ILE A 375 -5.31 21.52 10.55
N ASP A 376 -5.06 20.39 11.22
CA ASP A 376 -4.34 20.35 12.49
C ASP A 376 -2.83 20.22 12.21
N VAL A 377 -2.04 21.10 12.79
CA VAL A 377 -0.58 21.14 12.64
C VAL A 377 0.03 20.98 14.03
N THR A 378 0.01 19.74 14.53
CA THR A 378 0.34 19.42 15.93
C THR A 378 1.85 19.44 16.23
N GLY A 379 2.71 19.56 15.21
CA GLY A 379 4.18 19.58 15.34
C GLY A 379 4.88 20.80 14.77
N LEU A 380 4.19 21.93 14.63
CA LEU A 380 4.75 23.14 14.03
C LEU A 380 6.08 23.58 14.70
N THR A 381 7.12 23.73 13.89
CA THR A 381 8.36 24.43 14.27
C THR A 381 8.60 25.63 13.36
N GLY A 382 9.37 26.63 13.81
CA GLY A 382 9.65 27.83 13.03
C GLY A 382 8.58 28.92 13.13
N THR A 383 8.56 29.85 12.17
CA THR A 383 7.57 30.94 12.09
C THR A 383 6.90 30.93 10.73
N ILE A 384 5.58 30.83 10.72
CA ILE A 384 4.79 30.85 9.49
C ILE A 384 4.96 32.17 8.77
N ASN A 385 5.07 32.09 7.44
CA ASN A 385 5.13 33.22 6.54
C ASN A 385 4.55 32.86 5.17
N THR A 386 4.62 33.82 4.25
CA THR A 386 4.03 33.70 2.90
C THR A 386 4.65 32.62 2.04
N ALA A 387 5.88 32.20 2.33
CA ALA A 387 6.56 31.18 1.56
C ALA A 387 6.15 29.76 1.98
N ASP A 388 5.33 29.59 3.03
CA ASP A 388 4.85 28.29 3.49
C ASP A 388 3.60 27.82 2.74
N PHE A 389 3.02 28.68 1.89
CA PHE A 389 1.85 28.39 1.06
C PHE A 389 2.23 28.62 -0.41
N VAL A 390 1.92 27.68 -1.31
CA VAL A 390 2.40 27.70 -2.72
C VAL A 390 1.31 27.81 -3.79
#